data_AF-A0A0C9TYZ3-F1
#
_entry.id   AF-A0A0C9TYZ3-F1
#
_cell.length_a   1.000
_cell.length_b   1.000
_cell.length_c   1.000
_cell.angle_alpha   90.00
_cell.angle_beta   90.00
_cell.angle_gamma   90.00
#
_symmetry.space_group_name_H-M   'P 1'
#
loop_
_entity.id
_entity.type
_entity.pdbx_description
1 polymer ?
#
loop_
_entity_poly.entity_id
_entity_poly.type
_entity_poly.pdbx_seq_one_letter_code
_entity_poly.pdbx_strand_id
1 'polypeptide(L)' 'RVTGDILDYNGEPLYEDIMVWARDPVECIQELIGNPMFREHMKYAPEKLFTDEEMTEEVINEMWTAEWW' A
#
# COMPACT_ATOMS: atom_id res chain seq x y z
N ARG A 1 -17.83 14.18 11.10
CA ARG A 1 -17.36 14.88 12.30
C ARG A 1 -16.40 14.04 13.13
N VAL A 2 -15.17 14.48 13.26
CA VAL A 2 -14.11 13.90 14.10
C VAL A 2 -13.60 15.00 15.03
N THR A 3 -13.27 14.63 16.27
CA THR A 3 -12.66 15.52 17.27
C THR A 3 -11.15 15.45 17.13
N GLY A 4 -10.51 16.61 16.94
CA GLY A 4 -9.05 16.71 16.94
C GLY A 4 -8.47 16.87 18.35
N ASP A 5 -7.15 16.93 18.42
CA ASP A 5 -6.37 17.18 19.65
C ASP A 5 -6.06 18.67 19.88
N ILE A 6 -6.38 19.53 18.91
CA ILE A 6 -6.19 20.98 19.00
C ILE A 6 -7.37 21.62 19.74
N LEU A 7 -7.06 22.51 20.69
CA LEU A 7 -8.04 23.30 21.45
C LEU A 7 -8.22 24.70 20.86
N ASP A 8 -9.42 25.27 21.00
CA ASP A 8 -9.72 26.66 20.69
C ASP A 8 -9.26 27.63 21.81
N TYR A 9 -9.56 28.92 21.66
CA TYR A 9 -9.19 29.95 22.64
C TYR A 9 -9.93 29.82 23.99
N ASN A 10 -11.02 29.05 24.05
CA ASN A 10 -11.76 28.75 25.27
C ASN A 10 -11.29 27.43 25.92
N GLY A 11 -10.36 26.70 25.29
CA GLY A 11 -9.90 25.40 25.73
C GLY A 11 -10.79 24.23 25.28
N GLU A 12 -11.71 24.46 24.34
CA GLU A 12 -12.61 23.44 23.82
C GLU A 12 -11.98 22.72 22.60
N PRO A 13 -12.13 21.40 22.45
CA PRO A 13 -11.60 20.67 21.29
C PRO A 13 -12.19 21.15 19.95
N LEU A 14 -11.35 21.30 18.94
CA LEU A 14 -11.77 21.56 17.57
C LEU A 14 -12.31 20.30 16.90
N TYR A 15 -13.20 20.49 15.92
CA TYR A 15 -13.81 19.41 15.15
C TYR A 15 -13.65 19.67 13.65
N GLU A 16 -13.54 18.59 12.89
CA GLU A 16 -13.57 18.61 11.44
C GLU A 16 -14.64 17.66 10.90
N ASP A 17 -15.29 18.08 9.81
CA ASP A 17 -16.14 17.21 9.03
C ASP A 17 -15.34 16.60 7.87
N ILE A 18 -14.93 15.35 8.08
CA ILE A 18 -14.27 14.55 7.04
C ILE A 18 -15.26 13.64 6.33
N MET A 19 -15.02 13.46 5.04
CA MET A 19 -15.71 12.47 4.21
C MET A 19 -14.84 11.23 4.12
N VAL A 20 -15.36 10.10 4.61
CA VAL A 20 -14.67 8.82 4.57
C VAL A 20 -15.31 7.96 3.48
N TRP A 21 -14.48 7.43 2.59
CA TRP A 21 -14.89 6.45 1.60
C TRP A 21 -14.45 5.06 2.06
N ALA A 22 -15.39 4.13 2.11
CA ALA A 22 -15.12 2.74 2.44
C ALA A 22 -15.49 1.85 1.26
N ARG A 23 -14.68 0.80 1.05
CA ARG A 23 -14.93 -0.27 0.09
C ARG A 23 -14.55 -1.58 0.75
N ASP A 24 -15.16 -2.67 0.29
CA ASP A 24 -14.71 -4.00 0.67
C ASP A 24 -13.31 -4.23 0.06
N PRO A 25 -12.26 -4.46 0.87
CA PRO A 25 -10.93 -4.72 0.35
C PRO A 25 -10.89 -5.96 -0.56
N VAL A 26 -11.75 -6.96 -0.33
CA VAL A 26 -11.82 -8.17 -1.16
C VAL A 26 -12.32 -7.83 -2.57
N GLU A 27 -13.36 -6.99 -2.68
CA GLU A 27 -13.85 -6.53 -3.99
C GLU A 27 -12.79 -5.73 -4.74
N CYS A 28 -12.08 -4.82 -4.06
CA CYS A 28 -11.00 -4.04 -4.68
C CYS A 28 -9.88 -4.94 -5.20
N ILE A 29 -9.47 -5.95 -4.44
CA ILE A 29 -8.42 -6.89 -4.85
C ILE A 29 -8.89 -7.73 -6.05
N GLN A 30 -10.15 -8.18 -6.05
CA GLN A 30 -10.72 -8.92 -7.19
C GLN A 30 -10.73 -8.10 -8.47
N GLU A 31 -11.10 -6.81 -8.39
CA GLU A 31 -11.07 -5.89 -9.52
C GLU A 31 -9.64 -5.70 -10.06
N LEU A 32 -8.66 -5.46 -9.18
CA LEU A 32 -7.27 -5.26 -9.56
C LEU A 32 -6.66 -6.50 -10.22
N ILE A 33 -6.84 -7.68 -9.62
CA ILE A 33 -6.30 -8.94 -10.15
C ILE A 33 -7.01 -9.35 -11.44
N GLY A 34 -8.32 -9.10 -11.54
CA GLY A 34 -9.12 -9.44 -12.72
C GLY A 34 -8.88 -8.53 -13.92
N ASN A 35 -8.30 -7.35 -13.73
CA ASN A 35 -8.07 -6.37 -14.79
C ASN A 35 -6.79 -6.68 -15.59
N PRO A 36 -6.90 -7.00 -16.90
CA PRO A 36 -5.74 -7.33 -17.73
C PRO A 36 -4.70 -6.21 -17.86
N MET A 37 -5.08 -4.95 -17.62
CA MET A 37 -4.17 -3.80 -17.64
C MET A 37 -3.00 -3.98 -16.66
N PHE A 38 -3.23 -4.66 -15.53
CA PHE A 38 -2.21 -4.84 -14.49
C PHE A 38 -1.40 -6.13 -14.64
N ARG A 39 -1.66 -6.93 -15.67
CA ARG A 39 -1.04 -8.26 -15.84
C ARG A 39 0.49 -8.21 -15.80
N GLU A 40 1.10 -7.21 -16.42
CA GLU A 40 2.57 -7.07 -16.48
C GLU A 40 3.19 -6.60 -15.15
N HIS A 41 2.37 -6.04 -14.27
CA HIS A 41 2.79 -5.53 -12.96
C HIS A 41 2.55 -6.53 -11.83
N MET A 42 1.83 -7.63 -12.08
CA MET A 42 1.54 -8.64 -11.06
C MET A 42 2.69 -9.64 -10.90
N LYS A 43 3.05 -9.90 -9.64
CA LYS A 43 4.11 -10.84 -9.25
C LYS A 43 3.50 -11.89 -8.32
N TYR A 44 3.43 -13.12 -8.81
CA TYR A 44 2.77 -14.24 -8.12
C TYR A 44 3.73 -15.21 -7.43
N ALA A 45 5.01 -15.10 -7.75
CA ALA A 45 6.08 -15.91 -7.18
C ALA A 45 7.26 -14.99 -6.83
N PRO A 46 8.10 -15.38 -5.87
CA PRO A 46 9.32 -14.66 -5.59
C PRO A 46 10.25 -14.62 -6.81
N GLU A 47 10.96 -13.52 -6.98
CA GLU A 47 11.95 -13.33 -8.05
C GLU A 47 13.13 -12.53 -7.50
N LYS A 48 14.34 -12.98 -7.80
CA LYS A 48 15.57 -12.30 -7.39
C LYS A 48 15.85 -11.14 -8.34
N LEU A 49 16.09 -9.96 -7.76
CA LEU A 49 16.52 -8.78 -8.49
C LEU A 49 17.96 -8.45 -8.09
N PHE A 50 18.77 -8.03 -9.05
CA PHE A 50 20.16 -7.65 -8.83
C PHE A 50 20.44 -6.28 -9.45
N THR A 51 21.38 -5.53 -8.87
CA THR A 51 21.80 -4.22 -9.40
C THR A 51 22.76 -4.35 -10.58
N ASP A 52 23.35 -5.53 -10.76
CA ASP A 52 24.39 -5.81 -11.74
C ASP A 52 24.17 -7.16 -12.49
N GLU A 53 24.81 -7.32 -13.65
CA GLU A 53 24.72 -8.54 -14.48
C GLU A 53 25.47 -9.74 -13.86
N GLU A 54 26.44 -9.50 -12.98
CA GLU A 54 27.21 -10.53 -12.27
C GLU A 54 26.44 -11.09 -11.06
N MET A 55 25.26 -10.53 -10.75
CA MET A 55 24.38 -10.89 -9.64
C MET A 55 25.09 -10.79 -8.27
N THR A 56 25.92 -9.77 -8.06
CA THR A 56 26.71 -9.64 -6.82
C THR A 56 25.98 -8.90 -5.71
N GLU A 57 25.06 -8.00 -6.06
CA GLU A 57 24.26 -7.23 -5.10
C GLU A 57 22.76 -7.43 -5.36
N GLU A 58 22.10 -8.11 -4.42
CA GLU A 58 20.66 -8.41 -4.45
C GLU A 58 19.83 -7.21 -3.97
N VAL A 59 18.71 -6.96 -4.64
CA VAL A 59 17.76 -5.89 -4.33
C VAL A 59 16.54 -6.46 -3.63
N ILE A 60 16.33 -6.04 -2.38
CA ILE A 60 15.12 -6.34 -1.60
C ILE A 60 14.34 -5.05 -1.39
N ASN A 61 13.37 -4.79 -2.26
CA ASN A 61 12.53 -3.58 -2.19
C ASN A 61 11.03 -3.89 -2.09
N GLU A 62 10.61 -5.07 -2.54
CA GLU A 62 9.22 -5.52 -2.51
C GLU A 62 9.11 -6.86 -1.78
N MET A 63 7.89 -7.20 -1.35
CA MET A 63 7.66 -8.47 -0.66
C MET A 63 8.01 -9.69 -1.54
N TRP A 64 7.91 -9.62 -2.85
CA TRP A 64 8.23 -10.75 -3.73
C TRP A 64 9.72 -10.80 -4.14
N THR A 65 10.54 -9.82 -3.77
CA THR A 65 11.97 -9.79 -4.13
C THR A 65 12.88 -10.33 -3.02
N ALA A 66 12.34 -10.57 -1.83
CA ALA A 66 13.11 -11.14 -0.72
C ALA A 66 13.03 -12.68 -0.72
N GLU A 67 14.02 -13.30 -0.09
CA GLU A 67 13.97 -14.71 0.28
C GLU A 67 13.13 -14.84 1.56
N TRP A 68 11.95 -15.43 1.41
CA TRP A 68 11.12 -15.86 2.52
C TRP A 68 11.33 -17.36 2.66
N TRP A 69 11.41 -17.85 3.90
CA TRP A 69 11.70 -19.23 4.36
C TRP A 69 13.11 -19.78 4.09
#